data_AF-A0A940F2P7-F1
#
_entry.id   AF-A0A940F2P7-F1
#
_cell.length_a   1.000
_cell.length_b   1.000
_cell.length_c   1.000
_cell.angle_alpha   90.00
_cell.angle_beta   90.00
_cell.angle_gamma   90.00
#
_symmetry.space_group_name_H-M   'P 1'
#
loop_
_entity.id
_entity.type
_entity.pdbx_description
1 polymer ?
#
loop_
_entity_poly.entity_id
_entity_poly.type
_entity_poly.pdbx_seq_one_letter_code
_entity_poly.pdbx_strand_id
1 'polypeptide(L)'
;MPFALPEYDRAFALFVSESVRELARAHDPVLSKMQFVSMPSTVGSRVRDNEGLDIDLAPENIGFEFSMSIAAVRDGDYDEFAAEIDRAAEGLARDLMRLWVDTVDRVTDATGNVVRSSEGPTFEAIYEALSKIEYSLDDEGNLIMPALVMHPDTAAKLEALGPLTEEQEAMLAELRERKRGEALARRRRRRLP
;
A
#
# COMPACT_ATOMS: atom_id res chain seq x y z
N MET A 1 -18.71 -18.58 -37.91
CA MET A 1 -18.76 -18.72 -36.44
C MET A 1 -20.10 -18.16 -35.96
N PRO A 2 -21.16 -18.96 -35.79
CA PRO A 2 -22.50 -18.41 -35.58
C PRO A 2 -22.94 -18.61 -34.12
N PHE A 3 -22.39 -17.82 -33.20
CA PHE A 3 -23.01 -17.31 -31.95
C PHE A 3 -21.91 -16.54 -31.20
N ALA A 4 -21.66 -15.30 -31.62
CA ALA A 4 -20.80 -14.38 -30.87
C ALA A 4 -21.71 -13.34 -30.24
N LEU A 5 -21.70 -13.24 -28.91
CA LEU A 5 -22.43 -12.23 -28.15
C LEU A 5 -21.40 -11.36 -27.42
N PRO A 6 -20.82 -10.35 -28.09
CA PRO A 6 -19.77 -9.52 -27.52
C PRO A 6 -20.15 -8.86 -26.19
N GLU A 7 -21.45 -8.62 -25.98
CA GLU A 7 -21.98 -8.08 -24.74
C GLU A 7 -21.80 -9.03 -23.56
N TYR A 8 -21.96 -10.34 -23.79
CA TYR A 8 -21.77 -11.36 -22.76
C TYR A 8 -20.28 -11.56 -22.47
N ASP A 9 -19.43 -11.59 -23.50
CA ASP A 9 -17.98 -11.69 -23.33
C ASP A 9 -17.45 -10.50 -22.52
N ARG A 10 -17.95 -9.29 -22.84
CA ARG A 10 -17.62 -8.08 -22.09
C ARG A 10 -18.13 -8.12 -20.65
N ALA A 11 -19.38 -8.53 -20.44
CA ALA A 11 -19.96 -8.61 -19.10
C ALA A 11 -19.20 -9.63 -18.23
N PHE A 12 -18.83 -10.77 -18.81
CA PHE A 12 -18.03 -11.80 -18.14
C PHE A 12 -16.63 -11.28 -17.80
N ALA A 13 -15.93 -10.65 -18.75
CA ALA A 13 -14.62 -10.07 -18.50
C ALA A 13 -14.65 -8.99 -17.42
N LEU A 14 -15.68 -8.14 -17.39
CA LEU A 14 -15.88 -7.14 -16.34
C LEU A 14 -16.12 -7.79 -14.98
N PHE A 15 -17.01 -8.78 -14.92
CA PHE A 15 -17.31 -9.51 -13.68
C PHE A 15 -16.08 -10.19 -13.10
N VAL A 16 -15.31 -10.91 -13.92
CA VAL A 16 -14.05 -11.55 -13.51
C VAL A 16 -13.05 -10.49 -13.07
N SER A 17 -12.86 -9.43 -13.85
CA SER A 17 -11.92 -8.35 -13.50
C SER A 17 -12.28 -7.64 -12.20
N GLU A 18 -13.56 -7.39 -11.93
CA GLU A 18 -13.99 -6.74 -10.69
C GLU A 18 -13.83 -7.67 -9.50
N SER A 19 -14.22 -8.94 -9.66
CA SER A 19 -14.12 -9.95 -8.61
C SER A 19 -12.67 -10.21 -8.21
N VAL A 20 -11.78 -10.40 -9.19
CA VAL A 20 -10.34 -10.59 -8.94
C VAL A 20 -9.72 -9.35 -8.28
N ARG A 21 -10.08 -8.13 -8.70
CA ARG A 21 -9.56 -6.90 -8.09
C ARG A 21 -10.01 -6.71 -6.65
N GLU A 22 -11.30 -6.90 -6.37
CA GLU A 22 -11.82 -6.73 -5.01
C GLU A 22 -11.32 -7.83 -4.08
N LEU A 23 -11.20 -9.07 -4.55
CA LEU A 23 -10.59 -10.15 -3.77
C LEU A 23 -9.10 -9.92 -3.53
N ALA A 24 -8.34 -9.47 -4.52
CA ALA A 24 -6.92 -9.14 -4.35
C ALA A 24 -6.71 -8.09 -3.26
N ARG A 25 -7.63 -7.12 -3.16
CA ARG A 25 -7.61 -6.11 -2.09
C ARG A 25 -7.97 -6.70 -0.74
N ALA A 26 -8.95 -7.60 -0.69
CA ALA A 26 -9.38 -8.24 0.54
C ALA A 26 -8.32 -9.21 1.11
N HIS A 27 -7.52 -9.84 0.26
CA HIS A 27 -6.46 -10.77 0.64
C HIS A 27 -5.31 -10.11 1.40
N ASP A 28 -4.98 -8.85 1.08
CA ASP A 28 -3.83 -8.17 1.67
C ASP A 28 -4.23 -7.03 2.65
N PRO A 29 -3.73 -7.06 3.91
CA PRO A 29 -4.05 -6.04 4.93
C PRO A 29 -3.60 -4.61 4.58
N VAL A 30 -2.61 -4.45 3.72
CA VAL A 30 -2.13 -3.15 3.23
C VAL A 30 -3.02 -2.70 2.07
N LEU A 31 -3.26 -3.56 1.08
CA LEU A 31 -4.09 -3.22 -0.07
C LEU A 31 -5.55 -2.91 0.31
N SER A 32 -6.11 -3.60 1.30
CA SER A 32 -7.47 -3.35 1.80
C SER A 32 -7.65 -1.93 2.36
N LYS A 33 -6.58 -1.29 2.84
CA LYS A 33 -6.58 0.07 3.36
C LYS A 33 -6.32 1.13 2.29
N MET A 34 -5.96 0.73 1.08
CA MET A 34 -5.68 1.63 -0.03
C MET A 34 -6.93 1.98 -0.81
N GLN A 35 -7.00 3.25 -1.24
CA GLN A 35 -8.00 3.72 -2.17
C GLN A 35 -7.48 3.58 -3.61
N PHE A 36 -8.22 2.86 -4.43
CA PHE A 36 -7.98 2.82 -5.87
C PHE A 36 -8.78 3.94 -6.54
N VAL A 37 -8.10 4.75 -7.33
CA VAL A 37 -8.71 5.86 -8.08
C VAL A 37 -8.54 5.57 -9.56
N SER A 38 -9.67 5.44 -10.27
CA SER A 38 -9.65 5.31 -11.73
C SER A 38 -9.24 6.64 -12.35
N MET A 39 -8.20 6.62 -13.19
CA MET A 39 -7.72 7.80 -13.92
C MET A 39 -8.01 7.67 -15.41
N PRO A 40 -8.33 8.77 -16.12
CA PRO A 40 -8.61 8.74 -17.56
C PRO A 40 -7.42 8.29 -18.44
N SER A 41 -6.20 8.40 -17.91
CA SER A 41 -4.98 7.99 -18.59
C SER A 41 -3.93 7.50 -17.60
N THR A 42 -3.06 6.60 -18.05
CA THR A 42 -1.85 6.20 -17.35
C THR A 42 -0.83 7.35 -17.40
N VAL A 43 -0.92 8.27 -16.44
CA VAL A 43 0.05 9.36 -16.31
C VAL A 43 1.18 8.88 -15.41
N GLY A 44 2.43 8.98 -15.87
CA GLY A 44 3.60 8.79 -15.01
C GLY A 44 3.57 9.81 -13.87
N SER A 45 3.92 9.39 -12.67
CA SER A 45 3.96 10.30 -11.52
C SER A 45 5.33 10.94 -11.43
N ARG A 46 5.38 12.27 -11.33
CA ARG A 46 6.62 13.00 -11.08
C ARG A 46 6.69 13.44 -9.63
N VAL A 47 7.64 12.88 -8.89
CA VAL A 47 7.92 13.30 -7.52
C VAL A 47 9.11 14.24 -7.55
N ARG A 48 8.92 15.47 -7.06
CA ARG A 48 10.00 16.44 -6.91
C ARG A 48 10.59 16.32 -5.52
N ASP A 49 11.89 16.08 -5.45
CA ASP A 49 12.64 16.09 -4.21
C ASP A 49 12.84 17.54 -3.67
N ASN A 50 13.17 17.66 -2.38
CA ASN A 50 13.54 18.91 -1.72
C ASN A 50 14.76 19.59 -2.37
N GLU A 51 15.65 18.83 -3.02
CA GLU A 51 16.80 19.37 -3.78
C GLU A 51 16.47 19.69 -5.25
N GLY A 52 15.22 19.50 -5.68
CA GLY A 52 14.74 19.80 -7.03
C GLY A 52 15.00 18.71 -8.07
N LEU A 53 15.38 17.50 -7.63
CA LEU A 53 15.46 16.34 -8.51
C LEU A 53 14.04 15.81 -8.81
N ASP A 54 13.70 15.68 -10.09
CA ASP A 54 12.42 15.11 -10.52
C ASP A 54 12.60 13.59 -10.75
N ILE A 55 11.90 12.77 -9.95
CA ILE A 55 11.82 11.31 -10.12
C ILE A 55 10.61 11.02 -11.01
N ASP A 56 10.82 10.31 -12.11
CA ASP A 56 9.74 9.86 -12.99
C ASP A 56 9.36 8.41 -12.66
N LEU A 57 8.14 8.21 -12.17
CA LEU A 57 7.55 6.90 -11.94
C LEU A 57 6.74 6.53 -13.18
N ALA A 58 7.36 5.74 -14.05
CA ALA A 58 6.70 5.22 -15.24
C ALA A 58 5.51 4.32 -14.86
N PRO A 59 4.40 4.35 -15.62
CA PRO A 59 3.28 3.47 -15.38
C PRO A 59 3.66 2.01 -15.65
N GLU A 60 3.38 1.14 -14.70
CA GLU A 60 3.56 -0.31 -14.85
C GLU A 60 2.20 -0.98 -15.09
N ASN A 61 2.14 -1.85 -16.10
CA ASN A 61 0.94 -2.62 -16.40
C ASN A 61 0.94 -3.89 -15.57
N ILE A 62 0.06 -3.95 -14.58
CA ILE A 62 -0.22 -5.17 -13.81
C ILE A 62 -1.55 -5.74 -14.27
N GLY A 63 -1.57 -7.04 -14.50
CA GLY A 63 -2.76 -7.80 -14.87
C GLY A 63 -2.70 -9.18 -14.26
N PHE A 64 -3.68 -10.00 -14.62
CA PHE A 64 -3.73 -11.40 -14.27
C PHE A 64 -4.15 -12.19 -15.51
N GLU A 65 -3.74 -13.45 -15.55
CA GLU A 65 -4.26 -14.40 -16.52
C GLU A 65 -5.40 -15.19 -15.86
N PHE A 66 -6.43 -15.48 -16.62
CA PHE A 66 -7.57 -16.27 -16.17
C PHE A 66 -7.83 -17.36 -17.21
N SER A 67 -7.80 -18.62 -16.77
CA SER A 67 -7.97 -19.76 -17.66
C SER A 67 -8.91 -20.79 -17.03
N MET A 68 -9.75 -21.42 -17.84
CA MET A 68 -10.65 -22.48 -17.39
C MET A 68 -10.71 -23.62 -18.37
N SER A 69 -10.95 -24.82 -17.86
CA SER A 69 -11.19 -25.96 -18.73
C SER A 69 -12.57 -25.86 -19.39
N ILE A 70 -12.66 -26.21 -20.68
CA ILE A 70 -13.94 -26.25 -21.41
C ILE A 70 -14.90 -27.25 -20.75
N ALA A 71 -14.36 -28.32 -20.16
CA ALA A 71 -15.15 -29.31 -19.41
C ALA A 71 -15.84 -28.67 -18.19
N ALA A 72 -15.11 -27.91 -17.37
CA ALA A 72 -15.67 -27.19 -16.23
C ALA A 72 -16.77 -26.21 -16.63
N VAL A 73 -16.55 -25.45 -17.72
CA VAL A 73 -17.58 -24.53 -18.24
C VAL A 73 -18.84 -25.28 -18.67
N ARG A 74 -18.67 -26.43 -19.35
CA ARG A 74 -19.81 -27.23 -19.83
C ARG A 74 -20.58 -27.87 -18.68
N ASP A 75 -19.86 -28.38 -17.69
CA ASP A 75 -20.43 -29.13 -16.58
C ASP A 75 -20.92 -28.21 -15.45
N GLY A 76 -20.68 -26.89 -15.57
CA GLY A 76 -21.13 -25.89 -14.60
C GLY A 76 -20.37 -25.94 -13.29
N ASP A 77 -19.07 -26.25 -13.35
CA ASP A 77 -18.21 -26.36 -12.19
C ASP A 77 -17.83 -24.97 -11.65
N TYR A 78 -18.66 -24.48 -10.72
CA TYR A 78 -18.44 -23.21 -10.05
C TYR A 78 -17.29 -23.26 -9.03
N ASP A 79 -16.87 -24.45 -8.60
CA ASP A 79 -15.77 -24.59 -7.65
C ASP A 79 -14.43 -24.36 -8.37
N GLU A 80 -14.24 -24.90 -9.58
CA GLU A 80 -13.08 -24.58 -10.43
C GLU A 80 -13.04 -23.09 -10.77
N PHE A 81 -14.20 -22.50 -11.09
CA PHE A 81 -14.31 -21.07 -11.37
C PHE A 81 -13.89 -20.19 -10.17
N ALA A 82 -14.43 -20.49 -8.98
CA ALA A 82 -14.10 -19.76 -7.76
C ALA A 82 -12.62 -19.92 -7.40
N ALA A 83 -12.06 -21.12 -7.54
CA ALA A 83 -10.65 -21.39 -7.27
C ALA A 83 -9.71 -20.69 -8.28
N GLU A 84 -10.10 -20.53 -9.54
CA GLU A 84 -9.33 -19.75 -10.52
C GLU A 84 -9.38 -18.25 -10.21
N ILE A 85 -10.55 -17.71 -9.85
CA ILE A 85 -10.68 -16.32 -9.40
C ILE A 85 -9.77 -16.06 -8.19
N ASP A 86 -9.80 -16.95 -7.20
CA ASP A 86 -9.01 -16.80 -5.98
C ASP A 86 -7.50 -16.84 -6.29
N ARG A 87 -7.05 -17.79 -7.12
CA ARG A 87 -5.64 -17.86 -7.57
C ARG A 87 -5.22 -16.61 -8.35
N ALA A 88 -6.07 -16.11 -9.25
CA ALA A 88 -5.81 -14.87 -9.97
C ALA A 88 -5.74 -13.67 -9.03
N ALA A 89 -6.59 -13.63 -7.99
CA ALA A 89 -6.61 -12.58 -6.99
C ALA A 89 -5.35 -12.59 -6.11
N GLU A 90 -4.90 -13.77 -5.65
CA GLU A 90 -3.63 -13.92 -4.92
C GLU A 90 -2.42 -13.47 -5.76
N GLY A 91 -2.40 -13.85 -7.05
CA GLY A 91 -1.36 -13.42 -7.99
C GLY A 91 -1.34 -11.90 -8.16
N LEU A 92 -2.51 -11.31 -8.42
CA LEU A 92 -2.66 -9.87 -8.55
C LEU A 92 -2.27 -9.12 -7.27
N ALA A 93 -2.69 -9.59 -6.10
CA ALA A 93 -2.35 -8.99 -4.81
C ALA A 93 -0.83 -8.96 -4.58
N ARG A 94 -0.14 -10.07 -4.90
CA ARG A 94 1.32 -10.17 -4.81
C ARG A 94 2.02 -9.16 -5.72
N ASP A 95 1.57 -9.03 -6.96
CA ASP A 95 2.17 -8.10 -7.92
C ASP A 95 1.92 -6.65 -7.54
N LEU A 96 0.71 -6.32 -7.09
CA LEU A 96 0.38 -4.99 -6.57
C LEU A 96 1.23 -4.63 -5.35
N MET A 97 1.40 -5.55 -4.40
CA MET A 97 2.23 -5.31 -3.23
C MET A 97 3.71 -5.13 -3.57
N ARG A 98 4.23 -5.91 -4.52
CA ARG A 98 5.60 -5.73 -5.02
C ARG A 98 5.79 -4.35 -5.62
N LEU A 99 4.89 -3.94 -6.53
CA LEU A 99 4.94 -2.61 -7.12
C LEU A 99 4.85 -1.51 -6.06
N TRP A 100 3.97 -1.68 -5.08
CA TRP A 100 3.82 -0.70 -4.00
C TRP A 100 5.10 -0.57 -3.18
N VAL A 101 5.70 -1.68 -2.73
CA VAL A 101 6.96 -1.67 -1.98
C VAL A 101 8.08 -1.05 -2.81
N ASP A 102 8.25 -1.46 -4.07
CA ASP A 102 9.29 -0.94 -4.96
C ASP A 102 9.12 0.57 -5.21
N THR A 103 7.87 1.04 -5.32
CA THR A 103 7.57 2.47 -5.49
C THR A 103 7.90 3.25 -4.22
N VAL A 104 7.52 2.74 -3.05
CA VAL A 104 7.85 3.37 -1.76
C VAL A 104 9.36 3.46 -1.61
N ASP A 105 10.09 2.36 -1.85
CA ASP A 105 11.54 2.28 -1.72
C ASP A 105 12.23 3.34 -2.60
N ARG A 106 11.89 3.38 -3.90
CA ARG A 106 12.40 4.37 -4.86
C ARG A 106 12.15 5.81 -4.41
N VAL A 107 10.94 6.10 -3.92
CA VAL A 107 10.57 7.45 -3.46
C VAL A 107 11.30 7.80 -2.17
N THR A 108 11.41 6.88 -1.22
CA THR A 108 12.09 7.14 0.05
C THR A 108 13.59 7.32 -0.13
N ASP A 109 14.23 6.52 -0.98
CA ASP A 109 15.65 6.64 -1.31
C ASP A 109 15.95 7.99 -1.94
N ALA A 110 15.14 8.40 -2.92
CA ALA A 110 15.38 9.61 -3.66
C ALA A 110 15.00 10.90 -2.90
N THR A 111 14.11 10.81 -1.90
CA THR A 111 13.79 11.95 -1.01
C THR A 111 14.66 12.00 0.25
N GLY A 112 15.62 11.07 0.40
CA GLY A 112 16.47 10.98 1.59
C GLY A 112 15.72 10.56 2.86
N ASN A 113 14.48 10.06 2.74
CA ASN A 113 13.65 9.59 3.86
C ASN A 113 14.01 8.18 4.30
N VAL A 114 15.32 7.89 4.35
CA VAL A 114 15.86 6.59 4.73
C VAL A 114 16.57 6.71 6.07
N VAL A 115 16.36 5.73 6.94
CA VAL A 115 17.10 5.53 8.18
C VAL A 115 17.85 4.21 8.03
N ARG A 116 19.18 4.25 8.11
CA ARG A 116 20.02 3.05 7.99
C ARG A 116 20.40 2.57 9.38
N SER A 117 20.04 1.33 9.71
CA SER A 117 20.49 0.65 10.93
C SER A 117 21.27 -0.61 10.55
N SER A 118 22.50 -0.73 11.04
CA SER A 118 23.36 -1.90 10.84
C SER A 118 22.94 -3.11 11.67
N GLU A 119 22.17 -2.89 12.74
CA GLU A 119 21.86 -3.91 13.76
C GLU A 119 20.42 -4.43 13.66
N GLY A 120 19.66 -3.97 12.66
CA GLY A 120 18.24 -4.30 12.50
C GLY A 120 17.32 -3.26 13.15
N PRO A 121 16.06 -3.62 13.46
CA PRO A 121 15.12 -2.67 14.06
C PRO A 121 15.56 -2.39 15.50
N THR A 122 16.01 -1.17 15.77
CA THR A 122 16.26 -0.67 17.14
C THR A 122 15.22 0.39 17.49
N PHE A 123 15.03 0.66 18.78
CA PHE A 123 14.14 1.73 19.20
C PHE A 123 14.53 3.08 18.58
N GLU A 124 15.84 3.39 18.56
CA GLU A 124 16.39 4.63 18.05
C GLU A 124 16.13 4.77 16.55
N ALA A 125 16.32 3.69 15.78
CA ALA A 125 16.07 3.70 14.34
C ALA A 125 14.58 3.90 14.03
N ILE A 126 13.69 3.25 14.80
CA ILE A 126 12.24 3.42 14.65
C ILE A 126 11.82 4.84 15.05
N TYR A 127 12.36 5.35 16.16
CA TYR A 127 12.11 6.70 16.63
C TYR A 127 12.54 7.74 15.58
N GLU A 128 13.73 7.58 15.01
CA GLU A 128 14.23 8.46 13.95
C GLU A 128 13.31 8.42 12.74
N ALA A 129 12.89 7.22 12.30
CA ALA A 129 11.97 7.05 11.17
C ALA A 129 10.62 7.75 11.44
N LEU A 130 10.01 7.52 12.61
CA LEU A 130 8.77 8.20 13.02
C LEU A 130 8.97 9.72 13.11
N SER A 131 10.14 10.20 13.52
CA SER A 131 10.44 11.63 13.61
C SER A 131 10.52 12.32 12.25
N LYS A 132 10.87 11.61 11.19
CA LYS A 132 10.94 12.12 9.81
C LYS A 132 9.57 12.20 9.14
N ILE A 133 8.59 11.41 9.59
CA ILE A 133 7.24 11.39 9.01
C ILE A 133 6.51 12.72 9.26
N GLU A 134 5.85 13.21 8.21
CA GLU A 134 4.86 14.29 8.30
C GLU A 134 3.48 13.69 8.63
N TYR A 135 2.97 13.98 9.82
CA TYR A 135 1.68 13.46 10.26
C TYR A 135 0.51 14.34 9.81
N SER A 136 -0.60 13.68 9.53
CA SER A 136 -1.91 14.31 9.32
C SER A 136 -2.79 14.16 10.55
N LEU A 137 -3.81 15.01 10.65
CA LEU A 137 -4.82 14.95 11.71
C LEU A 137 -6.12 14.39 11.17
N ASP A 138 -6.80 13.60 11.98
CA ASP A 138 -8.20 13.23 11.75
C ASP A 138 -9.15 14.41 12.05
N ASP A 139 -10.45 14.17 11.91
CA ASP A 139 -11.50 15.18 12.14
C ASP A 139 -11.57 15.63 13.61
N GLU A 140 -11.16 14.77 14.54
CA GLU A 140 -11.11 15.01 15.99
C GLU A 140 -9.81 15.73 16.41
N GLY A 141 -8.86 15.88 15.49
CA GLY A 141 -7.59 16.53 15.72
C GLY A 141 -6.55 15.64 16.39
N ASN A 142 -6.69 14.32 16.31
CA ASN A 142 -5.68 13.34 16.72
C ASN A 142 -4.77 13.00 15.54
N LEU A 143 -3.54 12.56 15.83
CA LEU A 143 -2.60 12.13 14.81
C LEU A 143 -3.07 10.83 14.16
N ILE A 144 -3.13 10.82 12.83
CA ILE A 144 -3.27 9.59 12.06
C ILE A 144 -1.93 8.87 12.11
N MET A 145 -1.88 7.76 12.84
CA MET A 145 -0.65 6.98 13.01
C MET A 145 -0.30 6.20 11.73
N PRO A 146 0.99 6.15 11.35
CA PRO A 146 1.42 5.38 10.19
C PRO A 146 1.27 3.88 10.47
N ALA A 147 0.99 3.11 9.41
CA ALA A 147 1.15 1.67 9.44
C ALA A 147 2.62 1.32 9.24
N LEU A 148 3.17 0.46 10.12
CA LEU A 148 4.51 -0.09 9.95
C LEU A 148 4.40 -1.41 9.18
N VAL A 149 5.01 -1.46 8.01
CA VAL A 149 5.13 -2.68 7.20
C VAL A 149 6.56 -3.19 7.34
N MET A 150 6.72 -4.46 7.71
CA MET A 150 8.03 -5.07 7.90
C MET A 150 7.98 -6.55 7.54
N HIS A 151 9.14 -7.10 7.13
CA HIS A 151 9.29 -8.53 6.91
C HIS A 151 9.09 -9.31 8.23
N PRO A 152 8.50 -10.53 8.23
CA PRO A 152 8.29 -11.32 9.43
C PRO A 152 9.56 -11.52 10.28
N ASP A 153 10.71 -11.73 9.65
CA ASP A 153 11.99 -11.86 10.37
C ASP A 153 12.40 -10.57 11.11
N THR A 154 12.05 -9.41 10.55
CA THR A 154 12.29 -8.10 11.18
C THR A 154 11.30 -7.89 12.33
N ALA A 155 10.04 -8.32 12.17
CA ALA A 155 9.05 -8.27 13.25
C ALA A 155 9.47 -9.12 14.45
N ALA A 156 9.96 -10.34 14.21
CA ALA A 156 10.45 -11.22 15.27
C ALA A 156 11.64 -10.60 16.05
N LYS A 157 12.53 -9.89 15.36
CA LYS A 157 13.64 -9.15 16.00
C LYS A 157 13.14 -7.97 16.84
N LEU A 158 12.13 -7.25 16.35
CA LEU A 158 11.51 -6.15 17.09
C LEU A 158 10.81 -6.66 18.36
N GLU A 159 10.06 -7.76 18.26
CA GLU A 159 9.43 -8.41 19.41
C GLU A 159 10.46 -8.88 20.44
N ALA A 160 11.63 -9.36 19.98
CA ALA A 160 12.71 -9.79 20.84
C ALA A 160 13.37 -8.66 21.64
N LEU A 161 13.17 -7.39 21.28
CA LEU A 161 13.64 -6.25 22.09
C LEU A 161 12.86 -6.12 23.42
N GLY A 162 11.69 -6.74 23.52
CA GLY A 162 10.82 -6.65 24.69
C GLY A 162 10.02 -5.35 24.76
N PRO A 163 9.31 -5.11 25.89
CA PRO A 163 8.54 -3.90 26.08
C PRO A 163 9.44 -2.67 26.16
N LEU A 164 8.89 -1.52 25.76
CA LEU A 164 9.59 -0.24 25.86
C LEU A 164 9.90 0.10 27.32
N THR A 165 11.05 0.74 27.55
CA THR A 165 11.38 1.30 28.85
C THR A 165 10.54 2.55 29.12
N GLU A 166 10.38 2.95 30.40
CA GLU A 166 9.65 4.17 30.76
C GLU A 166 10.22 5.42 30.05
N GLU A 167 11.55 5.48 29.88
CA GLU A 167 12.23 6.55 29.16
C GLU A 167 11.84 6.57 27.67
N GLN A 168 11.79 5.39 27.03
CA GLN A 168 11.41 5.24 25.63
C GLN A 168 9.94 5.60 25.40
N GLU A 169 9.05 5.24 26.33
CA GLU A 169 7.65 5.64 26.29
C GLU A 169 7.49 7.16 26.40
N ALA A 170 8.23 7.79 27.31
CA ALA A 170 8.24 9.25 27.46
C ALA A 170 8.72 9.95 26.18
N MET A 171 9.78 9.44 25.55
CA MET A 171 10.29 9.96 24.27
C MET A 171 9.23 9.88 23.16
N LEU A 172 8.51 8.76 23.05
CA LEU A 172 7.44 8.61 22.07
C LEU A 172 6.25 9.52 22.35
N ALA A 173 5.89 9.72 23.62
CA ALA A 173 4.83 10.65 24.01
C ALA A 173 5.18 12.10 23.64
N GLU A 174 6.42 12.52 23.92
CA GLU A 174 6.92 13.84 23.53
C GLU A 174 6.90 14.02 22.01
N LEU A 175 7.35 12.99 21.26
CA LEU A 175 7.32 13.00 19.80
C LEU A 175 5.88 13.20 19.27
N ARG A 176 4.91 12.47 19.83
CA ARG A 176 3.49 12.60 19.43
C ARG A 176 2.97 14.01 19.70
N GLU A 177 3.25 14.60 20.86
CA GLU A 177 2.77 15.94 21.18
C GLU A 177 3.39 17.00 20.26
N ARG A 178 4.70 16.90 20.02
CA ARG A 178 5.39 17.78 19.07
C ARG A 178 4.80 17.68 17.67
N LYS A 179 4.61 16.46 17.14
CA LYS A 179 4.03 16.22 15.82
C LYS A 179 2.58 16.71 15.72
N ARG A 180 1.79 16.58 16.78
CA ARG A 180 0.44 17.14 16.85
C ARG A 180 0.46 18.67 16.75
N GLY A 181 1.33 19.31 17.50
CA GLY A 181 1.53 20.77 17.45
C GLY A 181 1.93 21.26 16.05
N GLU A 182 2.89 20.58 15.40
CA GLU A 182 3.31 20.87 14.02
C GLU A 182 2.14 20.75 13.03
N ALA A 183 1.37 19.66 13.10
CA ALA A 183 0.23 19.42 12.21
C ALA A 183 -0.89 20.46 12.41
N LEU A 184 -1.20 20.83 13.66
CA LEU A 184 -2.16 21.89 13.98
C LEU A 184 -1.72 23.25 13.42
N ALA A 185 -0.44 23.60 13.58
CA ALA A 185 0.11 24.85 13.06
C ALA A 185 0.00 24.91 11.52
N ARG A 186 0.27 23.79 10.82
CA ARG A 186 0.14 23.69 9.37
C ARG A 186 -1.31 23.85 8.90
N ARG A 187 -2.27 23.21 9.57
CA ARG A 187 -3.71 23.33 9.27
C ARG A 187 -4.19 24.78 9.40
N ARG A 188 -3.69 25.52 10.40
CA ARG A 188 -3.99 26.96 10.57
C ARG A 188 -3.42 27.80 9.43
N ARG A 189 -2.17 27.55 9.01
CA ARG A 189 -1.53 28.27 7.89
C ARG A 189 -2.25 28.03 6.55
N ARG A 190 -2.73 26.81 6.28
CA ARG A 190 -3.51 26.50 5.06
C ARG A 190 -4.88 27.17 5.01
N ARG A 191 -5.43 27.62 6.14
CA ARG A 191 -6.75 28.28 6.24
C ARG A 191 -6.69 29.81 6.22
N LEU A 192 -5.49 30.39 6.21
CA LEU A 192 -5.32 31.84 6.10
C LEU A 192 -5.20 32.19 4.60
N PRO A 193 -6.14 33.00 4.04
CA PRO A 193 -6.10 33.45 2.66
C PRO A 193 -4.98 34.49 2.41
#